data_AF-A0A382MVR2-F1
#
_entry.id   AF-A0A382MVR2-F1
#
_cell.length_a   1.000
_cell.length_b   1.000
_cell.length_c   1.000
_cell.angle_alpha   90.00
_cell.angle_beta   90.00
_cell.angle_gamma   90.00
#
_symmetry.space_group_name_H-M   'P 1'
#
loop_
_entity.id
_entity.type
_entity.pdbx_description
1 polymer ?
#
loop_
_entity_poly.entity_id
_entity_poly.type
_entity_poly.pdbx_seq_one_letter_code
_entity_poly.pdbx_strand_id
1 'polypeptide(L)'
;MFSVPSTNNPKYRSAPSEETTKQKKHSAWRTITYILLTLLALTTLEYYFIQQQSPVSTINNLTILVIFNIILILLFVLIILITRNLVKLYNERKRKLLGSKFQTKLIVAFLILAMVPSILLFTVASKLFTFTISNWFNIQIEQTLQQSMDVAQEYYAHMEKTAFSRTQKIEKFITTNELFLKAKRDQLIWFVNEKRKEYELGGIILYDNNRKSVASQIDKRGAPYAKSIDFQDLLEKSVDGEGVSEFRTSSQGNYLAVAKPLTENLGGQVSIWGYILTLTSIPGSTQHKIQTIQNTFDNYKRQSFLQLPDSASYYSTFLMITLLILFSAIWLGFYMARGITGPLQ
;
A
#
# COMPACT_ATOMS: atom_id res chain seq x y z
N MET A 1 64.31 -90.04 -2.68
CA MET A 1 64.72 -89.13 -1.59
C MET A 1 63.52 -88.29 -1.20
N PHE A 2 63.12 -88.38 0.08
CA PHE A 2 62.27 -87.45 0.86
C PHE A 2 62.71 -85.97 0.63
N SER A 3 61.97 -84.86 0.81
CA SER A 3 60.78 -84.52 1.60
C SER A 3 60.41 -83.03 1.37
N VAL A 4 59.14 -82.74 1.05
CA VAL A 4 58.18 -81.73 1.59
C VAL A 4 58.62 -80.21 1.76
N PRO A 5 57.75 -79.28 2.23
CA PRO A 5 57.05 -78.21 1.47
C PRO A 5 57.36 -76.77 1.95
N SER A 6 56.69 -75.73 1.42
CA SER A 6 56.19 -74.52 2.16
C SER A 6 55.72 -73.43 1.18
N THR A 7 54.41 -73.24 0.98
CA THR A 7 53.48 -72.23 1.54
C THR A 7 53.64 -70.75 1.08
N ASN A 8 52.47 -70.22 0.69
CA ASN A 8 51.96 -68.85 0.78
C ASN A 8 52.53 -67.74 -0.13
N ASN A 9 51.64 -67.21 -0.99
CA ASN A 9 51.13 -65.86 -0.70
C ASN A 9 49.76 -65.55 -1.35
N PRO A 10 48.95 -64.71 -0.69
CA PRO A 10 47.54 -64.50 -0.99
C PRO A 10 47.35 -63.63 -2.22
N LYS A 11 46.26 -63.87 -2.95
CA LYS A 11 45.76 -62.96 -4.01
C LYS A 11 45.59 -61.56 -3.42
N TYR A 12 46.51 -60.66 -3.76
CA TYR A 12 46.38 -59.24 -3.49
C TYR A 12 45.06 -58.74 -4.08
N ARG A 13 44.16 -58.31 -3.21
CA ARG A 13 42.97 -57.54 -3.55
C ARG A 13 43.49 -56.20 -4.06
N SER A 14 43.52 -56.02 -5.38
CA SER A 14 43.91 -54.77 -6.03
C SER A 14 43.10 -53.61 -5.42
N ALA A 15 43.81 -52.62 -4.87
CA ALA A 15 43.23 -51.35 -4.44
C ALA A 15 42.42 -50.74 -5.61
N PRO A 16 41.29 -50.05 -5.34
CA PRO A 16 40.56 -49.38 -6.40
C PRO A 16 41.47 -48.34 -7.04
N SER A 17 41.69 -48.45 -8.35
CA SER A 17 42.56 -47.56 -9.12
C SER A 17 42.16 -46.10 -8.95
N GLU A 18 43.15 -45.23 -8.74
CA GLU A 18 42.98 -43.78 -8.55
C GLU A 18 42.17 -43.08 -9.67
N GLU A 19 42.07 -43.70 -10.85
CA GLU A 19 41.24 -43.24 -11.96
C GLU A 19 39.73 -43.24 -11.65
N THR A 20 39.24 -44.25 -10.91
CA THR A 20 37.81 -44.36 -10.57
C THR A 20 37.37 -43.30 -9.55
N THR A 21 38.30 -42.83 -8.71
CA THR A 21 38.07 -41.76 -7.72
C THR A 21 38.13 -40.38 -8.37
N LYS A 22 39.01 -40.16 -9.35
CA LYS A 22 39.11 -38.90 -10.12
C LYS A 22 37.90 -38.66 -11.05
N GLN A 23 37.37 -39.70 -11.72
CA GLN A 23 36.19 -39.56 -12.58
C GLN A 23 34.90 -39.19 -11.81
N LYS A 24 34.69 -39.75 -10.61
CA LYS A 24 33.54 -39.38 -9.75
C LYS A 24 33.62 -37.93 -9.22
N LYS A 25 34.83 -37.41 -9.00
CA LYS A 25 35.05 -36.03 -8.55
C LYS A 25 34.74 -35.01 -9.66
N HIS A 26 35.05 -35.35 -10.92
CA HIS A 26 34.77 -34.50 -12.08
C HIS A 26 33.27 -34.36 -12.40
N SER A 27 32.45 -35.40 -12.23
CA SER A 27 31.00 -35.30 -12.47
C SER A 27 30.30 -34.43 -11.43
N ALA A 28 30.74 -34.53 -10.16
CA ALA A 28 30.21 -33.71 -9.07
C ALA A 28 30.58 -32.22 -9.25
N TRP A 29 31.81 -31.94 -9.68
CA TRP A 29 32.24 -30.58 -9.98
C TRP A 29 31.45 -29.97 -11.12
N ARG A 30 31.23 -30.71 -12.22
CA ARG A 30 30.40 -30.24 -13.35
C ARG A 30 28.99 -29.89 -12.93
N THR A 31 28.34 -30.71 -12.10
CA THR A 31 27.01 -30.37 -11.57
C THR A 31 27.06 -29.07 -10.77
N ILE A 32 28.03 -28.90 -9.87
CA ILE A 32 28.24 -27.67 -9.07
C ILE A 32 28.43 -26.44 -9.97
N THR A 33 29.21 -26.57 -11.06
CA THR A 33 29.43 -25.48 -12.01
C THR A 33 28.15 -25.10 -12.75
N TYR A 34 27.37 -26.08 -13.20
CA TYR A 34 26.06 -25.80 -13.80
C TYR A 34 25.11 -25.15 -12.80
N ILE A 35 25.09 -25.57 -11.52
CA ILE A 35 24.29 -24.93 -10.47
C ILE A 35 24.64 -23.44 -10.41
N LEU A 36 25.93 -23.14 -10.25
CA LEU A 36 26.40 -21.78 -10.06
C LEU A 36 26.08 -20.89 -11.26
N LEU A 37 26.26 -21.41 -12.49
CA LEU A 37 25.97 -20.70 -13.74
C LEU A 37 24.47 -20.42 -13.92
N THR A 38 23.63 -21.42 -13.64
CA THR A 38 22.17 -21.27 -13.77
C THR A 38 21.64 -20.31 -12.71
N LEU A 39 22.19 -20.38 -11.48
CA LEU A 39 21.85 -19.45 -10.41
C LEU A 39 22.24 -18.02 -10.81
N LEU A 40 23.49 -17.80 -11.23
CA LEU A 40 23.98 -16.49 -11.64
C LEU A 40 23.13 -15.88 -12.76
N ALA A 41 22.79 -16.68 -13.78
CA ALA A 41 21.94 -16.25 -14.88
C ALA A 41 20.54 -15.82 -14.42
N LEU A 42 19.89 -16.61 -13.55
CA LEU A 42 18.57 -16.26 -13.02
C LEU A 42 18.62 -15.03 -12.11
N THR A 43 19.63 -14.89 -11.25
CA THR A 43 19.80 -13.71 -10.40
C THR A 43 20.00 -12.43 -11.22
N THR A 44 20.79 -12.50 -12.30
CA THR A 44 20.98 -11.35 -13.21
C THR A 44 19.70 -10.97 -13.95
N LEU A 45 18.92 -11.96 -14.38
CA LEU A 45 17.65 -11.75 -15.07
C LEU A 45 16.61 -11.12 -14.12
N GLU A 46 16.56 -11.60 -12.88
CA GLU A 46 15.69 -11.05 -11.83
C GLU A 46 16.02 -9.59 -11.51
N TYR A 47 17.30 -9.29 -11.30
CA TYR A 47 17.76 -7.92 -11.03
C TYR A 47 17.30 -6.95 -12.13
N TYR A 48 17.37 -7.39 -13.39
CA TYR A 48 16.90 -6.62 -14.54
C TYR A 48 15.38 -6.38 -14.53
N PHE A 49 14.58 -7.38 -14.15
CA PHE A 49 13.12 -7.25 -14.07
C PHE A 49 12.66 -6.33 -12.92
N ILE A 50 13.26 -6.44 -11.73
CA ILE A 50 12.90 -5.62 -10.56
C ILE A 50 13.19 -4.14 -10.83
N GLN A 51 14.29 -3.83 -11.52
CA GLN A 51 14.69 -2.46 -11.84
C GLN A 51 13.75 -1.79 -12.86
N GLN A 52 13.04 -2.55 -13.69
CA GLN A 52 12.02 -2.02 -14.61
C GLN A 52 10.65 -1.81 -13.97
N GLN A 53 10.28 -2.56 -12.92
CA GLN A 53 8.90 -2.59 -12.39
C GLN A 53 8.68 -1.71 -11.14
N SER A 54 9.73 -1.39 -10.36
CA SER A 54 9.56 -0.66 -9.10
C SER A 54 10.67 0.38 -8.83
N PRO A 55 10.38 1.70 -8.93
CA PRO A 55 11.29 2.75 -8.48
C PRO A 55 11.34 2.91 -6.94
N VAL A 56 10.58 2.11 -6.19
CA VAL A 56 10.34 2.34 -4.75
C VAL A 56 11.31 1.51 -3.89
N SER A 57 11.89 2.20 -2.89
CA SER A 57 12.69 1.73 -1.75
C SER A 57 13.60 0.51 -1.97
N THR A 58 14.90 0.79 -2.11
CA THR A 58 16.02 -0.16 -2.25
C THR A 58 16.05 -1.28 -1.20
N ILE A 59 15.47 -1.09 0.00
CA ILE A 59 15.46 -2.06 1.09
C ILE A 59 14.44 -3.19 0.87
N ASN A 60 13.25 -2.86 0.35
CA ASN A 60 12.22 -3.88 0.07
C ASN A 60 12.64 -4.78 -1.09
N ASN A 61 13.31 -4.18 -2.09
CA ASN A 61 13.83 -4.90 -3.26
C ASN A 61 14.94 -5.91 -2.88
N LEU A 62 15.80 -5.58 -1.91
CA LEU A 62 16.84 -6.51 -1.42
C LEU A 62 16.25 -7.74 -0.73
N THR A 63 15.21 -7.56 0.09
CA THR A 63 14.59 -8.68 0.82
C THR A 63 13.92 -9.66 -0.13
N ILE A 64 13.17 -9.15 -1.12
CA ILE A 64 12.51 -9.97 -2.14
C ILE A 64 13.55 -10.76 -2.94
N LEU A 65 14.64 -10.09 -3.36
CA LEU A 65 15.72 -10.72 -4.12
C LEU A 65 16.38 -11.85 -3.32
N VAL A 66 16.67 -11.64 -2.03
CA VAL A 66 17.25 -12.69 -1.17
C VAL A 66 16.31 -13.89 -1.05
N ILE A 67 15.02 -13.66 -0.75
CA ILE A 67 14.02 -14.73 -0.60
C ILE A 67 13.88 -15.53 -1.91
N PHE A 68 13.80 -14.84 -3.05
CA PHE A 68 13.66 -15.50 -4.34
C PHE A 68 14.90 -16.35 -4.69
N ASN A 69 16.11 -15.84 -4.43
CA ASN A 69 17.33 -16.60 -4.64
C ASN A 69 17.42 -17.84 -3.73
N ILE A 70 16.98 -17.74 -2.47
CA ILE A 70 16.87 -18.90 -1.57
C ILE A 70 15.91 -19.94 -2.15
N ILE A 71 14.74 -19.52 -2.63
CA ILE A 71 13.74 -20.40 -3.26
C ILE A 71 14.34 -21.10 -4.48
N LEU A 72 15.05 -20.37 -5.34
CA LEU A 72 15.72 -20.95 -6.52
C LEU A 72 16.77 -21.98 -6.13
N ILE A 73 17.65 -21.67 -5.16
CA ILE A 73 18.65 -22.63 -4.66
C ILE A 73 17.93 -23.89 -4.15
N LEU A 74 16.90 -23.73 -3.33
CA LEU A 74 16.18 -24.83 -2.71
C LEU A 74 15.47 -25.70 -3.75
N LEU A 75 14.74 -25.08 -4.68
CA LEU A 75 14.07 -25.75 -5.79
C LEU A 75 15.07 -26.54 -6.63
N PHE A 76 16.20 -25.92 -6.97
CA PHE A 76 17.21 -26.53 -7.82
C PHE A 76 17.91 -27.71 -7.12
N VAL A 77 18.28 -27.56 -5.85
CA VAL A 77 18.82 -28.65 -5.02
C VAL A 77 17.80 -29.79 -4.94
N LEU A 78 16.52 -29.48 -4.74
CA LEU A 78 15.43 -30.46 -4.69
C LEU A 78 15.33 -31.25 -6.02
N ILE A 79 15.33 -30.56 -7.16
CA ILE A 79 15.28 -31.18 -8.50
C ILE A 79 16.49 -32.09 -8.71
N ILE A 80 17.71 -31.63 -8.41
CA ILE A 80 18.91 -32.45 -8.56
C ILE A 80 18.84 -33.69 -7.66
N LEU A 81 18.40 -33.51 -6.41
CA LEU A 81 18.30 -34.60 -5.46
C LEU A 81 17.28 -35.63 -5.97
N ILE A 82 16.10 -35.20 -6.42
CA ILE A 82 15.09 -36.09 -7.01
C ILE A 82 15.65 -36.78 -8.25
N THR A 83 16.16 -36.04 -9.23
CA THR A 83 16.65 -36.60 -10.50
C THR A 83 17.81 -37.57 -10.30
N ARG A 84 18.83 -37.20 -9.51
CA ARG A 84 19.97 -38.08 -9.22
C ARG A 84 19.49 -39.38 -8.57
N ASN A 85 18.54 -39.28 -7.65
CA ASN A 85 18.03 -40.45 -6.98
C ASN A 85 17.14 -41.31 -7.90
N LEU A 86 16.31 -40.71 -8.76
CA LEU A 86 15.54 -41.42 -9.79
C LEU A 86 16.45 -42.12 -10.80
N VAL A 87 17.54 -41.48 -11.25
CA VAL A 87 18.52 -42.07 -12.17
C VAL A 87 19.26 -43.24 -11.51
N LYS A 88 19.67 -43.08 -10.24
CA LYS A 88 20.28 -44.17 -9.46
C LYS A 88 19.30 -45.35 -9.36
N LEU A 89 18.05 -45.07 -9.03
CA LEU A 89 16.96 -46.05 -8.91
C LEU A 89 16.75 -46.83 -10.20
N TYR A 90 16.70 -46.12 -11.32
CA TYR A 90 16.51 -46.70 -12.65
C TYR A 90 17.67 -47.64 -13.02
N ASN A 91 18.92 -47.20 -12.77
CA ASN A 91 20.10 -47.99 -13.03
C ASN A 91 20.24 -49.22 -12.12
N GLU A 92 19.87 -49.11 -10.84
CA GLU A 92 19.88 -50.25 -9.89
C GLU A 92 18.84 -51.31 -10.26
N ARG A 93 17.66 -50.89 -10.72
CA ARG A 93 16.66 -51.81 -11.30
C ARG A 93 17.21 -52.53 -12.52
N LYS A 94 17.91 -51.83 -13.43
CA LYS A 94 18.50 -52.42 -14.64
C LYS A 94 19.59 -53.44 -14.30
N ARG A 95 20.33 -53.24 -13.21
CA ARG A 95 21.41 -54.12 -12.74
C ARG A 95 20.98 -55.28 -11.83
N LYS A 96 19.67 -55.48 -11.59
CA LYS A 96 19.10 -56.56 -10.75
C LYS A 96 19.73 -56.69 -9.35
N LEU A 97 20.17 -55.58 -8.74
CA LEU A 97 20.70 -55.59 -7.38
C LEU A 97 19.59 -55.96 -6.38
N LEU A 98 19.86 -56.97 -5.53
CA LEU A 98 18.99 -57.40 -4.43
C LEU A 98 18.69 -56.20 -3.51
N GLY A 99 17.42 -55.99 -3.14
CA GLY A 99 16.98 -54.88 -2.27
C GLY A 99 16.57 -53.57 -2.97
N SER A 100 16.97 -53.31 -4.22
CA SER A 100 16.66 -52.05 -4.93
C SER A 100 15.15 -51.78 -5.10
N LYS A 101 14.34 -52.83 -5.28
CA LYS A 101 12.88 -52.73 -5.39
C LYS A 101 12.22 -52.25 -4.09
N PHE A 102 12.73 -52.69 -2.93
CA PHE A 102 12.21 -52.29 -1.62
C PHE A 102 12.55 -50.83 -1.34
N GLN A 103 13.81 -50.44 -1.57
CA GLN A 103 14.28 -49.07 -1.42
C GLN A 103 13.47 -48.10 -2.29
N THR A 104 13.19 -48.49 -3.55
CA THR A 104 12.34 -47.72 -4.46
C THR A 104 10.94 -47.50 -3.92
N LYS A 105 10.28 -48.57 -3.47
CA LYS A 105 8.90 -48.50 -3.00
C LYS A 105 8.79 -47.59 -1.77
N LEU A 106 9.78 -47.64 -0.88
CA LEU A 106 9.84 -46.82 0.32
C LEU A 106 10.08 -45.33 0.00
N ILE A 107 11.03 -45.02 -0.89
CA ILE A 107 11.29 -43.63 -1.32
C ILE A 107 10.07 -43.03 -2.01
N VAL A 108 9.43 -43.77 -2.93
CA VAL A 108 8.23 -43.29 -3.65
C VAL A 108 7.06 -43.09 -2.68
N ALA A 109 6.84 -44.01 -1.73
CA ALA A 109 5.80 -43.87 -0.72
C ALA A 109 6.01 -42.62 0.15
N PHE A 110 7.24 -42.39 0.63
CA PHE A 110 7.58 -41.18 1.39
C PHE A 110 7.40 -39.90 0.56
N LEU A 111 7.83 -39.92 -0.70
CA LEU A 111 7.68 -38.78 -1.60
C LEU A 111 6.20 -38.42 -1.78
N ILE A 112 5.34 -39.40 -2.08
CA ILE A 112 3.89 -39.16 -2.24
C ILE A 112 3.28 -38.66 -0.92
N LEU A 113 3.61 -39.32 0.20
CA LEU A 113 3.10 -38.98 1.53
C LEU A 113 3.43 -37.55 1.94
N ALA A 114 4.59 -37.02 1.55
CA ALA A 114 4.96 -35.64 1.83
C ALA A 114 4.46 -34.65 0.77
N MET A 115 4.45 -35.05 -0.50
CA MET A 115 4.17 -34.15 -1.62
C MET A 115 2.68 -33.81 -1.73
N VAL A 116 1.79 -34.78 -1.53
CA VAL A 116 0.34 -34.58 -1.60
C VAL A 116 -0.16 -33.51 -0.61
N PRO A 117 0.09 -33.61 0.71
CA PRO A 117 -0.38 -32.61 1.67
C PRO A 117 0.31 -31.26 1.50
N SER A 118 1.59 -31.24 1.08
CA SER A 118 2.33 -29.98 0.86
C SER A 118 1.77 -29.18 -0.31
N ILE A 119 1.44 -29.84 -1.43
CA ILE A 119 0.81 -29.20 -2.59
C ILE A 119 -0.61 -28.75 -2.25
N LEU A 120 -1.37 -29.58 -1.53
CA LEU A 120 -2.71 -29.20 -1.10
C LEU A 120 -2.68 -27.96 -0.20
N LEU A 121 -1.80 -27.94 0.81
CA LEU A 121 -1.62 -26.77 1.67
C LEU A 121 -1.20 -25.53 0.87
N PHE A 122 -0.23 -25.66 -0.04
CA PHE A 122 0.22 -24.55 -0.88
C PHE A 122 -0.94 -23.96 -1.71
N THR A 123 -1.72 -24.82 -2.37
CA THR A 123 -2.81 -24.39 -3.24
C THR A 123 -3.95 -23.75 -2.45
N VAL A 124 -4.35 -24.34 -1.33
CA VAL A 124 -5.40 -23.79 -0.45
C VAL A 124 -4.94 -22.48 0.17
N ALA A 125 -3.73 -22.41 0.73
CA ALA A 125 -3.19 -21.19 1.32
C ALA A 125 -3.08 -20.05 0.29
N SER A 126 -2.58 -20.35 -0.90
CA SER A 126 -2.48 -19.39 -2.01
C SER A 126 -3.85 -18.86 -2.44
N LYS A 127 -4.85 -19.74 -2.57
CA LYS A 127 -6.22 -19.35 -2.92
C LYS A 127 -6.88 -18.53 -1.82
N LEU A 128 -6.77 -18.95 -0.57
CA LEU A 128 -7.30 -18.21 0.57
C LEU A 128 -6.65 -16.83 0.66
N PHE A 129 -5.34 -16.73 0.49
CA PHE A 129 -4.63 -15.46 0.48
C PHE A 129 -5.14 -14.53 -0.63
N THR A 130 -5.26 -15.04 -1.86
CA THR A 130 -5.82 -14.30 -3.00
C THR A 130 -7.24 -13.83 -2.70
N PHE A 131 -8.07 -14.71 -2.15
CA PHE A 131 -9.45 -14.40 -1.80
C PHE A 131 -9.50 -13.30 -0.73
N THR A 132 -8.75 -13.45 0.36
CA THR A 132 -8.69 -12.47 1.45
C THR A 132 -8.19 -11.11 0.96
N ILE A 133 -7.12 -11.05 0.17
CA ILE A 133 -6.60 -9.76 -0.33
C ILE A 133 -7.58 -9.11 -1.30
N SER A 134 -8.16 -9.88 -2.23
CA SER A 134 -9.15 -9.36 -3.17
C SER A 134 -10.42 -8.86 -2.47
N ASN A 135 -10.78 -9.47 -1.33
CA ASN A 135 -11.94 -9.08 -0.55
C ASN A 135 -11.68 -7.83 0.32
N TRP A 136 -10.45 -7.64 0.83
CA TRP A 136 -10.04 -6.41 1.53
C TRP A 136 -9.82 -5.22 0.57
N PHE A 137 -9.74 -5.45 -0.74
CA PHE A 137 -9.69 -4.41 -1.76
C PHE A 137 -10.90 -4.48 -2.70
N ASN A 138 -12.04 -4.90 -2.16
CA ASN A 138 -13.24 -5.03 -2.96
C ASN A 138 -13.86 -3.67 -3.29
N ILE A 139 -14.80 -3.71 -4.23
CA ILE A 139 -15.65 -2.60 -4.66
C ILE A 139 -16.32 -1.90 -3.45
N GLN A 140 -16.59 -2.62 -2.35
CA GLN A 140 -17.27 -2.05 -1.18
C GLN A 140 -16.41 -1.03 -0.43
N ILE A 141 -15.10 -1.27 -0.28
CA ILE A 141 -14.20 -0.30 0.36
C ILE A 141 -14.01 0.92 -0.53
N GLU A 142 -13.83 0.72 -1.83
CA GLU A 142 -13.78 1.82 -2.81
C GLU A 142 -15.06 2.66 -2.76
N GLN A 143 -16.23 2.00 -2.79
CA GLN A 143 -17.53 2.67 -2.70
C GLN A 143 -17.71 3.42 -1.38
N THR A 144 -17.33 2.83 -0.25
CA THR A 144 -17.47 3.48 1.06
C THR A 144 -16.56 4.72 1.16
N LEU A 145 -15.33 4.63 0.63
CA LEU A 145 -14.41 5.76 0.58
C LEU A 145 -14.90 6.84 -0.40
N GLN A 146 -15.42 6.45 -1.56
CA GLN A 146 -16.05 7.35 -2.52
C GLN A 146 -17.26 8.06 -1.92
N GLN A 147 -18.19 7.33 -1.30
CA GLN A 147 -19.35 7.90 -0.62
C GLN A 147 -18.94 8.85 0.52
N SER A 148 -17.89 8.51 1.27
CA SER A 148 -17.36 9.41 2.31
C SER A 148 -16.79 10.69 1.71
N MET A 149 -16.10 10.60 0.57
CA MET A 149 -15.63 11.75 -0.19
C MET A 149 -16.80 12.59 -0.72
N ASP A 150 -17.82 11.95 -1.30
CA ASP A 150 -19.00 12.61 -1.82
C ASP A 150 -19.73 13.38 -0.71
N VAL A 151 -19.89 12.77 0.47
CA VAL A 151 -20.46 13.43 1.66
C VAL A 151 -19.61 14.61 2.11
N ALA A 152 -18.28 14.50 2.09
CA ALA A 152 -17.39 15.61 2.45
C ALA A 152 -17.49 16.78 1.46
N GLN A 153 -17.56 16.48 0.16
CA GLN A 153 -17.73 17.47 -0.90
C GLN A 153 -19.11 18.14 -0.83
N GLU A 154 -20.17 17.35 -0.66
CA GLU A 154 -21.54 17.85 -0.50
C GLU A 154 -21.67 18.71 0.75
N TYR A 155 -21.05 18.30 1.86
CA TYR A 155 -21.01 19.10 3.08
C TYR A 155 -20.34 20.46 2.84
N TYR A 156 -19.20 20.52 2.16
CA TYR A 156 -18.57 21.80 1.81
C TYR A 156 -19.44 22.65 0.89
N ALA A 157 -20.00 22.07 -0.17
CA ALA A 157 -20.89 22.79 -1.06
C ALA A 157 -22.13 23.33 -0.33
N HIS A 158 -22.68 22.56 0.62
CA HIS A 158 -23.79 22.97 1.45
C HIS A 158 -23.42 24.11 2.41
N MET A 159 -22.23 24.04 3.02
CA MET A 159 -21.70 25.12 3.87
C MET A 159 -21.53 26.41 3.06
N GLU A 160 -20.93 26.31 1.87
CA GLU A 160 -20.72 27.44 0.97
C GLU A 160 -22.03 28.09 0.57
N LYS A 161 -22.97 27.30 0.05
CA LYS A 161 -24.31 27.76 -0.31
C LYS A 161 -25.05 28.41 0.86
N THR A 162 -24.93 27.84 2.05
CA THR A 162 -25.57 28.37 3.27
C THR A 162 -24.93 29.70 3.70
N ALA A 163 -23.61 29.80 3.66
CA ALA A 163 -22.88 31.02 4.00
C ALA A 163 -23.21 32.16 3.00
N PHE A 164 -23.29 31.85 1.71
CA PHE A 164 -23.76 32.79 0.69
C PHE A 164 -25.20 33.23 0.93
N SER A 165 -26.12 32.30 1.15
CA SER A 165 -27.54 32.62 1.40
C SER A 165 -27.71 33.52 2.62
N ARG A 166 -26.98 33.26 3.71
CA ARG A 166 -26.98 34.09 4.92
C ARG A 166 -26.41 35.48 4.63
N THR A 167 -25.27 35.57 3.94
CA THR A 167 -24.65 36.84 3.55
C THR A 167 -25.58 37.67 2.68
N GLN A 168 -26.22 37.07 1.68
CA GLN A 168 -27.18 37.73 0.80
C GLN A 168 -28.41 38.24 1.56
N LYS A 169 -28.93 37.49 2.54
CA LYS A 169 -30.05 37.97 3.38
C LYS A 169 -29.65 39.19 4.21
N ILE A 170 -28.46 39.19 4.78
CA ILE A 170 -27.92 40.30 5.57
C ILE A 170 -27.69 41.52 4.66
N GLU A 171 -27.01 41.32 3.54
CA GLU A 171 -26.74 42.32 2.50
C GLU A 171 -28.04 42.97 2.03
N LYS A 172 -29.01 42.18 1.57
CA LYS A 172 -30.29 42.69 1.08
C LYS A 172 -31.03 43.50 2.13
N PHE A 173 -31.01 43.07 3.40
CA PHE A 173 -31.65 43.82 4.49
C PHE A 173 -30.96 45.16 4.74
N ILE A 174 -29.61 45.21 4.73
CA ILE A 174 -28.84 46.44 4.89
C ILE A 174 -29.13 47.39 3.73
N THR A 175 -29.12 46.88 2.50
CA THR A 175 -29.34 47.64 1.28
C THR A 175 -30.75 48.21 1.22
N THR A 176 -31.78 47.39 1.44
CA THR A 176 -33.19 47.82 1.39
C THR A 176 -33.57 48.84 2.47
N ASN A 177 -32.97 48.76 3.65
CA ASN A 177 -33.26 49.68 4.76
C ASN A 177 -32.25 50.86 4.85
N GLU A 178 -31.32 50.94 3.88
CA GLU A 178 -30.25 51.94 3.82
C GLU A 178 -29.47 52.06 5.14
N LEU A 179 -29.23 50.94 5.83
CA LEU A 179 -28.55 50.93 7.13
C LEU A 179 -27.07 51.32 7.03
N PHE A 180 -26.53 51.33 5.81
CA PHE A 180 -25.17 51.76 5.52
C PHE A 180 -24.97 53.28 5.68
N LEU A 181 -26.05 54.08 5.75
CA LEU A 181 -25.97 55.52 5.97
C LEU A 181 -25.37 55.85 7.35
N LYS A 182 -24.49 56.86 7.40
CA LYS A 182 -23.81 57.29 8.63
C LYS A 182 -24.79 57.67 9.76
N ALA A 183 -25.98 58.17 9.43
CA ALA A 183 -27.02 58.50 10.40
C ALA A 183 -27.64 57.27 11.11
N LYS A 184 -27.57 56.08 10.50
CA LYS A 184 -28.15 54.84 11.02
C LYS A 184 -27.10 53.90 11.62
N ARG A 185 -25.90 54.41 11.93
CA ARG A 185 -24.74 53.61 12.36
C ARG A 185 -25.03 52.74 13.59
N ASP A 186 -25.78 53.26 14.57
CA ASP A 186 -26.14 52.50 15.78
C ASP A 186 -27.11 51.35 15.47
N GLN A 187 -28.08 51.58 14.59
CA GLN A 187 -28.99 50.53 14.11
C GLN A 187 -28.24 49.44 13.35
N LEU A 188 -27.28 49.84 12.51
CA LEU A 188 -26.41 48.92 11.77
C LEU A 188 -25.57 48.05 12.72
N ILE A 189 -24.94 48.65 13.74
CA ILE A 189 -24.17 47.89 14.75
C ILE A 189 -25.03 46.84 15.43
N TRP A 190 -26.20 47.26 15.90
CA TRP A 190 -27.13 46.39 16.61
C TRP A 190 -27.59 45.24 15.71
N PHE A 191 -28.02 45.55 14.49
CA PHE A 191 -28.46 44.57 13.50
C PHE A 191 -27.36 43.54 13.18
N VAL A 192 -26.13 44.01 12.92
CA VAL A 192 -24.99 43.15 12.62
C VAL A 192 -24.65 42.24 13.81
N ASN A 193 -24.71 42.75 15.04
CA ASN A 193 -24.46 41.93 16.22
C ASN A 193 -25.54 40.85 16.43
N GLU A 194 -26.81 41.20 16.22
CA GLU A 194 -27.91 40.25 16.35
C GLU A 194 -27.86 39.19 15.25
N LYS A 195 -27.63 39.57 13.99
CA LYS A 195 -27.46 38.61 12.89
C LYS A 195 -26.23 37.73 13.02
N ARG A 196 -25.14 38.25 13.59
CA ARG A 196 -23.96 37.43 13.92
C ARG A 196 -24.32 36.30 14.89
N LYS A 197 -25.12 36.59 15.94
CA LYS A 197 -25.56 35.58 16.90
C LYS A 197 -26.59 34.62 16.31
N GLU A 198 -27.62 35.15 15.62
CA GLU A 198 -28.71 34.37 15.01
C GLU A 198 -28.20 33.33 14.02
N TYR A 199 -27.16 33.68 13.24
CA TYR A 199 -26.55 32.77 12.26
C TYR A 199 -25.27 32.09 12.76
N GLU A 200 -24.93 32.26 14.04
CA GLU A 200 -23.74 31.68 14.69
C GLU A 200 -22.44 31.96 13.91
N LEU A 201 -22.33 33.16 13.36
CA LEU A 201 -21.19 33.57 12.57
C LEU A 201 -20.00 33.91 13.47
N GLY A 202 -18.82 33.48 13.04
CA GLY A 202 -17.55 33.88 13.64
C GLY A 202 -17.32 35.39 13.54
N GLY A 203 -17.87 36.04 12.52
CA GLY A 203 -17.89 37.49 12.44
C GLY A 203 -18.65 38.03 11.24
N ILE A 204 -18.99 39.31 11.32
CA ILE A 204 -19.51 40.11 10.22
C ILE A 204 -18.75 41.44 10.22
N ILE A 205 -18.21 41.82 9.06
CA ILE A 205 -17.46 43.06 8.86
C ILE A 205 -18.03 43.76 7.64
N LEU A 206 -18.35 45.05 7.78
CA LEU A 206 -18.73 45.90 6.68
C LEU A 206 -17.61 46.88 6.40
N TYR A 207 -17.32 47.05 5.11
CA TYR A 207 -16.33 47.97 4.57
C TYR A 207 -17.03 49.01 3.72
N ASP A 208 -16.55 50.26 3.74
CA ASP A 208 -16.92 51.26 2.74
C ASP A 208 -16.20 51.01 1.40
N ASN A 209 -16.49 51.82 0.39
CA ASN A 209 -15.82 51.76 -0.91
C ASN A 209 -14.30 52.01 -0.83
N ASN A 210 -13.82 52.70 0.21
CA ASN A 210 -12.38 52.87 0.50
C ASN A 210 -11.79 51.67 1.26
N ARG A 211 -12.56 50.58 1.38
CA ARG A 211 -12.19 49.33 2.06
C ARG A 211 -11.83 49.53 3.54
N LYS A 212 -12.38 50.58 4.16
CA LYS A 212 -12.25 50.87 5.60
C LYS A 212 -13.45 50.28 6.34
N SER A 213 -13.20 49.61 7.46
CA SER A 213 -14.27 49.00 8.23
C SER A 213 -15.21 50.05 8.84
N VAL A 214 -16.48 50.01 8.45
CA VAL A 214 -17.55 50.88 8.97
C VAL A 214 -18.28 50.22 10.11
N ALA A 215 -18.44 48.89 10.11
CA ALA A 215 -18.98 48.12 11.23
C ALA A 215 -18.27 46.77 11.31
N SER A 216 -17.99 46.28 12.52
CA SER A 216 -17.32 44.99 12.71
C SER A 216 -17.77 44.36 14.02
N GLN A 217 -18.35 43.17 13.93
CA GLN A 217 -18.74 42.35 15.08
C GLN A 217 -18.14 40.96 14.89
N ILE A 218 -17.29 40.55 15.83
CA ILE A 218 -16.54 39.30 15.77
C ILE A 218 -16.76 38.53 17.05
N ASP A 219 -17.04 37.25 16.91
CA ASP A 219 -17.07 36.32 18.04
C ASP A 219 -15.65 35.99 18.47
N LYS A 220 -15.29 36.30 19.71
CA LYS A 220 -13.97 35.92 20.24
C LYS A 220 -13.82 34.41 20.45
N ARG A 221 -14.92 33.65 20.51
CA ARG A 221 -14.88 32.18 20.59
C ARG A 221 -14.89 31.55 19.20
N GLY A 222 -15.61 32.16 18.27
CA GLY A 222 -15.74 31.69 16.89
C GLY A 222 -14.55 32.09 16.02
N ALA A 223 -14.21 33.38 15.97
CA ALA A 223 -13.14 33.95 15.12
C ALA A 223 -12.27 35.00 15.85
N PRO A 224 -11.54 34.64 16.92
CA PRO A 224 -10.84 35.59 17.81
C PRO A 224 -9.89 36.57 17.12
N TYR A 225 -9.32 36.20 15.97
CA TYR A 225 -8.33 36.99 15.23
C TYR A 225 -8.76 37.30 13.79
N ALA A 226 -10.04 37.21 13.47
CA ALA A 226 -10.55 37.62 12.16
C ALA A 226 -10.16 39.06 11.78
N LYS A 227 -9.93 39.94 12.76
CA LYS A 227 -9.44 41.32 12.53
C LYS A 227 -8.01 41.41 12.01
N SER A 228 -7.17 40.38 12.19
CA SER A 228 -5.78 40.37 11.73
C SER A 228 -5.60 39.67 10.38
N ILE A 229 -6.65 39.06 9.84
CA ILE A 229 -6.61 38.45 8.51
C ILE A 229 -6.90 39.54 7.50
N ASP A 230 -6.03 39.66 6.50
CA ASP A 230 -6.27 40.52 5.36
C ASP A 230 -7.29 39.86 4.42
N PHE A 231 -8.38 40.55 4.14
CA PHE A 231 -9.43 40.11 3.22
C PHE A 231 -9.51 41.01 1.98
N GLN A 232 -8.57 41.93 1.80
CA GLN A 232 -8.59 42.91 0.71
C GLN A 232 -8.63 42.25 -0.67
N ASP A 233 -7.93 41.12 -0.84
CA ASP A 233 -7.92 40.33 -2.07
C ASP A 233 -9.30 39.72 -2.37
N LEU A 234 -10.01 39.26 -1.33
CA LEU A 234 -11.34 38.66 -1.45
C LEU A 234 -12.42 39.72 -1.72
N LEU A 235 -12.26 40.92 -1.16
CA LEU A 235 -13.11 42.07 -1.50
C LEU A 235 -12.95 42.46 -2.97
N GLU A 236 -11.72 42.45 -3.49
CA GLU A 236 -11.41 42.77 -4.89
C GLU A 236 -12.02 41.77 -5.87
N LYS A 237 -11.93 40.47 -5.57
CA LYS A 237 -12.60 39.44 -6.38
C LYS A 237 -14.13 39.56 -6.35
N SER A 238 -14.71 40.16 -5.31
CA SER A 238 -16.17 40.25 -5.13
C SER A 238 -16.85 41.39 -5.91
N VAL A 239 -16.08 42.21 -6.63
CA VAL A 239 -16.58 43.40 -7.35
C VAL A 239 -17.64 43.05 -8.40
N ASP A 240 -17.56 41.86 -9.00
CA ASP A 240 -18.46 41.41 -10.09
C ASP A 240 -19.92 41.14 -9.65
N GLY A 241 -20.25 41.32 -8.37
CA GLY A 241 -21.63 41.38 -7.88
C GLY A 241 -22.21 40.05 -7.35
N GLU A 242 -21.73 38.92 -7.84
CA GLU A 242 -22.20 37.58 -7.38
C GLU A 242 -21.70 37.24 -5.96
N GLY A 243 -20.64 37.93 -5.51
CA GLY A 243 -19.95 37.64 -4.27
C GLY A 243 -18.99 36.45 -4.42
N VAL A 244 -18.00 36.37 -3.54
CA VAL A 244 -16.94 35.36 -3.59
C VAL A 244 -16.80 34.72 -2.22
N SER A 245 -16.54 33.41 -2.21
CA SER A 245 -16.17 32.70 -0.99
C SER A 245 -14.79 32.09 -1.10
N GLU A 246 -14.08 32.04 0.03
CA GLU A 246 -12.77 31.40 0.11
C GLU A 246 -12.58 30.81 1.51
N PHE A 247 -11.99 29.62 1.55
CA PHE A 247 -11.56 29.01 2.80
C PHE A 247 -10.27 29.66 3.26
N ARG A 248 -10.26 30.14 4.50
CA ARG A 248 -9.07 30.72 5.16
C ARG A 248 -8.70 29.87 6.36
N THR A 249 -7.50 29.32 6.32
CA THR A 249 -6.85 28.68 7.48
C THR A 249 -5.91 29.68 8.13
N SER A 250 -6.06 29.85 9.44
CA SER A 250 -5.15 30.62 10.28
C SER A 250 -4.63 29.74 11.41
N SER A 251 -3.55 30.18 12.07
CA SER A 251 -2.93 29.46 13.20
C SER A 251 -3.89 29.20 14.37
N GLN A 252 -5.03 29.90 14.44
CA GLN A 252 -6.00 29.79 15.53
C GLN A 252 -7.45 29.53 15.08
N GLY A 253 -7.68 29.12 13.82
CA GLY A 253 -9.01 28.68 13.36
C GLY A 253 -9.16 28.57 11.84
N ASN A 254 -10.21 27.85 11.42
CA ASN A 254 -10.58 27.67 10.02
C ASN A 254 -11.91 28.38 9.75
N TYR A 255 -11.95 29.17 8.68
CA TYR A 255 -13.12 29.99 8.33
C TYR A 255 -13.47 29.84 6.87
N LEU A 256 -14.77 29.80 6.59
CA LEU A 256 -15.27 30.14 5.27
C LEU A 256 -15.63 31.62 5.28
N ALA A 257 -14.87 32.41 4.50
CA ALA A 257 -15.10 33.83 4.33
C ALA A 257 -15.96 34.05 3.09
N VAL A 258 -17.03 34.84 3.20
CA VAL A 258 -17.87 35.24 2.07
C VAL A 258 -17.91 36.75 1.99
N ALA A 259 -17.49 37.31 0.86
CA ALA A 259 -17.63 38.73 0.57
C ALA A 259 -18.65 38.98 -0.52
N LYS A 260 -19.43 40.06 -0.33
CA LYS A 260 -20.40 40.53 -1.31
C LYS A 260 -20.44 42.05 -1.32
N PRO A 261 -20.59 42.70 -2.48
CA PRO A 261 -20.76 44.15 -2.53
C PRO A 261 -22.12 44.56 -1.97
N LEU A 262 -22.14 45.67 -1.25
CA LEU A 262 -23.32 46.41 -0.85
C LEU A 262 -23.58 47.45 -1.95
N THR A 263 -24.76 47.39 -2.55
CA THR A 263 -25.14 48.30 -3.63
C THR A 263 -26.04 49.41 -3.11
N GLU A 264 -25.96 50.58 -3.74
CA GLU A 264 -26.83 51.71 -3.49
C GLU A 264 -27.42 52.17 -4.82
N ASN A 265 -28.70 52.55 -4.81
CA ASN A 265 -29.37 53.09 -5.99
C ASN A 265 -29.45 54.62 -5.87
N LEU A 266 -28.58 55.31 -6.59
CA LEU A 266 -28.58 56.77 -6.66
C LEU A 266 -29.17 57.19 -8.01
N GLY A 267 -30.41 57.68 -7.98
CA GLY A 267 -31.04 58.28 -9.17
C GLY A 267 -31.25 57.31 -10.35
N GLY A 268 -31.39 56.00 -10.08
CA GLY A 268 -31.58 54.97 -11.12
C GLY A 268 -30.29 54.27 -11.57
N GLN A 269 -29.14 54.68 -11.04
CA GLN A 269 -27.85 54.04 -11.31
C GLN A 269 -27.39 53.25 -10.08
N VAL A 270 -27.17 51.95 -10.26
CA VAL A 270 -26.68 51.05 -9.19
C VAL A 270 -25.18 51.24 -9.06
N SER A 271 -24.74 51.72 -7.89
CA SER A 271 -23.32 51.88 -7.54
C SER A 271 -22.97 50.99 -6.34
N ILE A 272 -21.69 50.63 -6.20
CA ILE A 272 -21.19 49.92 -5.03
C ILE A 272 -20.94 50.95 -3.92
N TRP A 273 -21.65 50.83 -2.81
CA TRP A 273 -21.41 51.64 -1.62
C TRP A 273 -20.24 51.10 -0.78
N GLY A 274 -20.10 49.77 -0.75
CA GLY A 274 -19.08 49.10 0.04
C GLY A 274 -19.19 47.58 -0.06
N TYR A 275 -18.71 46.87 0.96
CA TYR A 275 -18.69 45.41 0.98
C TYR A 275 -19.10 44.85 2.33
N ILE A 276 -19.77 43.71 2.31
CA ILE A 276 -20.00 42.89 3.50
C ILE A 276 -19.14 41.64 3.43
N LEU A 277 -18.47 41.33 4.53
CA LEU A 277 -17.71 40.11 4.76
C LEU A 277 -18.34 39.36 5.92
N THR A 278 -18.72 38.09 5.70
CA THR A 278 -19.14 37.19 6.77
C THR A 278 -18.14 36.06 6.94
N LEU A 279 -17.96 35.62 8.18
CA LEU A 279 -17.02 34.56 8.54
C LEU A 279 -17.79 33.44 9.22
N THR A 280 -17.87 32.29 8.55
CA THR A 280 -18.47 31.07 9.10
C THR A 280 -17.36 30.22 9.70
N SER A 281 -17.46 29.92 11.00
CA SER A 281 -16.44 29.11 11.69
C SER A 281 -16.57 27.64 11.31
N ILE A 282 -15.45 27.02 10.98
CA ILE A 282 -15.35 25.58 10.70
C ILE A 282 -14.66 24.94 11.90
N PRO A 283 -15.36 24.10 12.68
CA PRO A 283 -14.73 23.38 13.78
C PRO A 283 -13.50 22.62 13.30
N GLY A 284 -12.39 22.71 14.04
CA GLY A 284 -11.15 22.01 13.68
C GLY A 284 -11.32 20.50 13.54
N SER A 285 -12.25 19.91 14.32
CA SER A 285 -12.62 18.49 14.21
C SER A 285 -13.25 18.15 12.86
N THR A 286 -14.10 19.02 12.31
CA THR A 286 -14.72 18.85 10.99
C THR A 286 -13.68 18.95 9.88
N GLN A 287 -12.81 19.97 9.94
CA GLN A 287 -11.73 20.15 8.96
C GLN A 287 -10.78 18.94 8.94
N HIS A 288 -10.38 18.45 10.12
CA HIS A 288 -9.52 17.28 10.24
C HIS A 288 -10.20 16.03 9.66
N LYS A 289 -11.51 15.83 9.90
CA LYS A 289 -12.26 14.70 9.33
C LYS A 289 -12.28 14.74 7.80
N ILE A 290 -12.54 15.91 7.21
CA ILE A 290 -12.59 16.05 5.75
C ILE A 290 -11.20 15.84 5.14
N GLN A 291 -10.15 16.43 5.70
CA GLN A 291 -8.77 16.18 5.27
C GLN A 291 -8.39 14.71 5.39
N THR A 292 -8.83 14.04 6.46
CA THR A 292 -8.60 12.61 6.65
C THR A 292 -9.28 11.79 5.55
N ILE A 293 -10.54 12.11 5.21
CA ILE A 293 -11.29 11.46 4.12
C ILE A 293 -10.55 11.67 2.79
N GLN A 294 -10.14 12.91 2.49
CA GLN A 294 -9.42 13.24 1.27
C GLN A 294 -8.10 12.49 1.14
N ASN A 295 -7.25 12.58 2.16
CA ASN A 295 -5.96 11.91 2.17
C ASN A 295 -6.12 10.39 2.08
N THR A 296 -7.11 9.81 2.78
CA THR A 296 -7.34 8.35 2.75
C THR A 296 -7.83 7.90 1.39
N PHE A 297 -8.73 8.65 0.75
CA PHE A 297 -9.22 8.36 -0.59
C PHE A 297 -8.11 8.47 -1.65
N ASP A 298 -7.29 9.53 -1.58
CA ASP A 298 -6.16 9.73 -2.51
C ASP A 298 -5.10 8.65 -2.35
N ASN A 299 -4.77 8.30 -1.09
CA ASN A 299 -3.86 7.21 -0.79
C ASN A 299 -4.41 5.88 -1.31
N TYR A 300 -5.71 5.61 -1.12
CA TYR A 300 -6.36 4.42 -1.65
C TYR A 300 -6.30 4.37 -3.18
N LYS A 301 -6.62 5.47 -3.90
CA LYS A 301 -6.52 5.51 -5.37
C LYS A 301 -5.11 5.28 -5.87
N ARG A 302 -4.10 5.89 -5.22
CA ARG A 302 -2.69 5.65 -5.54
C ARG A 302 -2.28 4.21 -5.33
N GLN A 303 -2.68 3.60 -4.21
CA GLN A 303 -2.33 2.22 -3.88
C GLN A 303 -3.09 1.21 -4.75
N SER A 304 -4.38 1.41 -4.98
CA SER A 304 -5.22 0.58 -5.86
C SER A 304 -4.69 0.56 -7.30
N PHE A 305 -4.23 1.71 -7.82
CA PHE A 305 -3.64 1.78 -9.15
C PHE A 305 -2.27 1.06 -9.27
N LEU A 306 -1.59 0.81 -8.14
CA LEU A 306 -0.27 0.16 -8.08
C LEU A 306 -0.34 -1.34 -7.71
N GLN A 307 -1.53 -1.92 -7.52
CA GLN A 307 -1.73 -3.22 -6.85
C GLN A 307 -1.37 -4.49 -7.66
N LEU A 308 -0.66 -4.38 -8.78
CA LEU A 308 -0.32 -5.55 -9.59
C LEU A 308 0.89 -6.40 -9.12
N PRO A 309 1.77 -6.03 -8.14
CA PRO A 309 2.85 -6.95 -7.71
C PRO A 309 2.99 -7.32 -6.21
N ASP A 310 2.23 -6.79 -5.23
CA ASP A 310 2.49 -7.12 -3.81
C ASP A 310 2.14 -8.57 -3.41
N SER A 311 1.33 -9.27 -4.21
CA SER A 311 1.00 -10.68 -3.98
C SER A 311 2.19 -11.62 -4.20
N ALA A 312 3.21 -11.21 -4.97
CA ALA A 312 4.36 -12.06 -5.30
C ALA A 312 5.19 -12.45 -4.06
N SER A 313 5.36 -11.52 -3.11
CA SER A 313 6.11 -11.77 -1.86
C SER A 313 5.46 -12.90 -1.02
N TYR A 314 4.13 -12.90 -0.94
CA TYR A 314 3.39 -13.92 -0.18
C TYR A 314 3.42 -15.28 -0.87
N TYR A 315 3.23 -15.34 -2.20
CA TYR A 315 3.39 -16.58 -2.95
C TYR A 315 4.80 -17.15 -2.81
N SER A 316 5.82 -16.29 -2.82
CA SER A 316 7.21 -16.68 -2.59
C SER A 316 7.41 -17.30 -1.20
N THR A 317 6.79 -16.72 -0.17
CA THR A 317 6.87 -17.24 1.21
C THR A 317 6.21 -18.61 1.34
N PHE A 318 5.00 -18.78 0.79
CA PHE A 318 4.33 -20.08 0.80
C PHE A 318 5.14 -21.12 0.01
N LEU A 319 5.66 -20.74 -1.16
CA LEU A 319 6.52 -21.61 -1.97
C LEU A 319 7.78 -22.01 -1.21
N MET A 320 8.43 -21.09 -0.50
CA MET A 320 9.61 -21.35 0.32
C MET A 320 9.32 -22.39 1.41
N ILE A 321 8.23 -22.21 2.15
CA ILE A 321 7.80 -23.16 3.20
C ILE A 321 7.49 -24.52 2.60
N THR A 322 6.74 -24.58 1.50
CA THR A 322 6.43 -25.82 0.79
C THR A 322 7.69 -26.54 0.33
N LEU A 323 8.65 -25.82 -0.25
CA LEU A 323 9.93 -26.38 -0.68
C LEU A 323 10.77 -26.88 0.50
N LEU A 324 10.76 -26.18 1.65
CA LEU A 324 11.47 -26.61 2.87
C LEU A 324 10.89 -27.93 3.42
N ILE A 325 9.56 -28.05 3.44
CA ILE A 325 8.87 -29.27 3.85
C ILE A 325 9.22 -30.41 2.89
N LEU A 326 9.14 -30.18 1.58
CA LEU A 326 9.51 -31.19 0.58
C LEU A 326 10.98 -31.60 0.70
N PHE A 327 11.88 -30.64 0.84
CA PHE A 327 13.31 -30.91 1.02
C PHE A 327 13.56 -31.78 2.26
N SER A 328 12.97 -31.42 3.39
CA SER A 328 13.09 -32.15 4.66
C SER A 328 12.54 -33.57 4.53
N ALA A 329 11.35 -33.71 3.94
CA ALA A 329 10.71 -35.02 3.77
C ALA A 329 11.47 -35.93 2.81
N ILE A 330 12.00 -35.38 1.71
CA ILE A 330 12.80 -36.15 0.77
C ILE A 330 14.13 -36.56 1.42
N TRP A 331 14.81 -35.64 2.11
CA TRP A 331 16.03 -35.95 2.86
C TRP A 331 15.82 -37.08 3.87
N LEU A 332 14.75 -37.00 4.66
CA LEU A 332 14.38 -38.00 5.66
C LEU A 332 14.00 -39.34 5.01
N GLY A 333 13.24 -39.32 3.92
CA GLY A 333 12.89 -40.53 3.15
C GLY A 333 14.12 -41.27 2.64
N PHE A 334 15.14 -40.55 2.16
CA PHE A 334 16.41 -41.16 1.77
C PHE A 334 17.23 -41.68 2.95
N TYR A 335 17.26 -40.93 4.06
CA TYR A 335 17.95 -41.35 5.28
C TYR A 335 17.37 -42.68 5.80
N MET A 336 16.05 -42.76 5.95
CA MET A 336 15.32 -43.96 6.37
C MET A 336 15.55 -45.13 5.39
N ALA A 337 15.48 -44.87 4.09
CA ALA A 337 15.70 -45.89 3.07
C ALA A 337 17.10 -46.53 3.13
N ARG A 338 18.14 -45.77 3.49
CA ARG A 338 19.51 -46.30 3.68
C ARG A 338 19.66 -47.03 5.01
N GLY A 339 19.07 -46.52 6.09
CA GLY A 339 19.14 -47.14 7.42
C GLY A 339 18.53 -48.55 7.45
N ILE A 340 17.46 -48.77 6.69
CA ILE A 340 16.75 -50.07 6.64
C ILE A 340 17.43 -51.06 5.66
N THR A 341 18.16 -50.56 4.66
CA THR A 341 18.79 -51.42 3.62
C THR A 341 20.28 -51.71 3.85
N GLY A 342 20.91 -51.04 4.82
CA GLY A 342 22.32 -51.22 5.18
C GLY A 342 22.75 -52.63 5.63
N PRO A 343 21.94 -53.44 6.34
CA PRO A 343 22.40 -54.75 6.82
C PRO A 343 22.24 -55.91 5.81
N LEU A 344 21.81 -55.63 4.57
CA LEU A 344 21.51 -56.65 3.54
C LEU A 344 22.57 -56.76 2.43
N GLN A 345 23.72 -56.10 2.55
CA GLN A 345 24.84 -56.17 1.58
C GLN A 345 25.95 -57.12 2.01
#